data_AF-A0A9Y2JJ50-F1
#
_entry.id   AF-A0A9Y2JJ50-F1
#
_cell.length_a   1.000
_cell.length_b   1.000
_cell.length_c   1.000
_cell.angle_alpha   90.00
_cell.angle_beta   90.00
_cell.angle_gamma   90.00
#
_symmetry.space_group_name_H-M   'P 1'
#
loop_
_entity.id
_entity.type
_entity.pdbx_description
1 polymer ?
#
loop_
_entity_poly.entity_id
_entity_poly.type
_entity_poly.pdbx_seq_one_letter_code
_entity_poly.pdbx_strand_id
1 'polypeptide(L)'
;MSNMDRAPADRRKQAERDVAALGARRDDHLLLRVRCSASHHVAAVYDTERGPVYVALTGPHAHGSRDFVDVPHGAHTRGEEYIDALAGNGDDLVPAWCECGTRRLSRSVLLRNITLRRKTMIVR
;
A
#
# COMPACT_ATOMS: atom_id res chain seq x y z
N MET A 1 -13.77 -21.78 1.02
CA MET A 1 -13.16 -21.35 2.30
C MET A 1 -13.10 -19.83 2.27
N SER A 2 -13.98 -19.16 3.02
CA SER A 2 -14.06 -17.70 3.01
C SER A 2 -12.76 -17.08 3.52
N ASN A 3 -12.24 -16.11 2.77
CA ASN A 3 -11.01 -15.36 3.05
C ASN A 3 -11.12 -14.45 4.30
N MET A 4 -12.15 -14.63 5.13
CA MET A 4 -12.64 -13.66 6.13
C MET A 4 -12.13 -13.88 7.56
N ASP A 5 -11.61 -15.08 7.90
CA ASP A 5 -11.22 -15.43 9.29
C ASP A 5 -9.72 -15.75 9.48
N ARG A 6 -8.84 -15.21 8.62
CA ARG A 6 -7.39 -15.36 8.84
C ARG A 6 -6.89 -14.34 9.86
N ALA A 7 -5.99 -14.77 10.75
CA ALA A 7 -5.27 -13.87 11.64
C ALA A 7 -4.55 -12.78 10.81
N PRO A 8 -4.41 -11.54 11.32
CA PRO A 8 -3.83 -10.43 10.55
C PRO A 8 -2.45 -10.75 9.94
N ALA A 9 -1.61 -11.51 10.62
CA ALA A 9 -0.31 -11.92 10.10
C ALA A 9 -0.42 -12.85 8.86
N ASP A 10 -1.33 -13.82 8.90
CA ASP A 10 -1.54 -14.75 7.78
C ASP A 10 -2.16 -14.06 6.57
N ARG A 11 -3.04 -13.08 6.81
CA ARG A 11 -3.61 -12.23 5.77
C ARG A 11 -2.53 -11.40 5.07
N ARG A 12 -1.63 -10.77 5.83
CA ARG A 12 -0.49 -10.00 5.28
C ARG A 12 0.46 -10.89 4.49
N LYS A 13 0.86 -12.03 5.04
CA LYS A 13 1.73 -13.00 4.36
C LYS A 13 1.14 -13.51 3.05
N GLN A 14 -0.18 -13.69 2.98
CA GLN A 14 -0.85 -14.03 1.73
C GLN A 14 -0.85 -12.85 0.75
N ALA A 15 -1.17 -11.65 1.22
CA ALA A 15 -1.21 -10.44 0.40
C ALA A 15 0.16 -10.11 -0.22
N GLU A 16 1.26 -10.31 0.52
CA GLU A 16 2.63 -10.21 0.01
C GLU A 16 2.87 -11.14 -1.19
N ARG A 17 2.42 -12.40 -1.10
CA ARG A 17 2.53 -13.37 -2.20
C ARG A 17 1.68 -12.96 -3.40
N ASP A 18 0.47 -12.47 -3.14
CA ASP A 18 -0.46 -12.06 -4.20
C ASP A 18 0.09 -10.85 -4.98
N VAL A 19 0.72 -9.88 -4.29
CA VAL A 19 1.40 -8.74 -4.94
C VAL A 19 2.65 -9.18 -5.68
N ALA A 20 3.46 -10.08 -5.10
CA ALA A 20 4.64 -10.61 -5.76
C ALA A 20 4.30 -11.35 -7.07
N ALA A 21 3.16 -12.05 -7.11
CA ALA A 21 2.68 -12.76 -8.29
C ALA A 21 2.31 -11.85 -9.47
N LEU A 22 2.05 -10.54 -9.24
CA LEU A 22 1.81 -9.57 -10.31
C LEU A 22 3.07 -9.29 -11.15
N GLY A 23 4.26 -9.55 -10.58
CA GLY A 23 5.55 -9.37 -11.25
C GLY A 23 5.86 -7.93 -11.64
N ALA A 24 6.69 -7.77 -12.67
CA ALA A 24 7.23 -6.46 -13.08
C ALA A 24 6.18 -5.47 -13.60
N ARG A 25 5.00 -5.97 -13.99
CA ARG A 25 3.89 -5.17 -14.54
C ARG A 25 2.79 -4.90 -13.51
N ARG A 26 3.12 -4.90 -12.22
CA ARG A 26 2.13 -4.66 -11.15
C ARG A 26 1.27 -3.42 -11.34
N ASP A 27 1.82 -2.37 -11.97
CA ASP A 27 1.10 -1.13 -12.23
C ASP A 27 -0.09 -1.28 -13.19
N ASP A 28 -0.10 -2.31 -14.05
CA ASP A 28 -1.25 -2.62 -14.92
C ASP A 28 -2.46 -3.10 -14.10
N HIS A 29 -2.21 -3.58 -12.88
CA HIS A 29 -3.22 -4.04 -11.93
C HIS A 29 -3.62 -2.93 -10.94
N LEU A 30 -3.21 -1.69 -11.13
CA LEU A 30 -3.52 -0.60 -10.20
C LEU A 30 -5.02 -0.25 -10.19
N LEU A 31 -5.65 -0.46 -9.04
CA LEU A 31 -7.04 -0.08 -8.79
C LEU A 31 -7.15 1.37 -8.30
N LEU A 32 -6.32 1.75 -7.33
CA LEU A 32 -6.38 3.04 -6.65
C LEU A 32 -4.99 3.51 -6.25
N ARG A 33 -4.65 4.77 -6.58
CA ARG A 33 -3.49 5.47 -6.05
C ARG A 33 -3.92 6.41 -4.92
N VAL A 34 -3.21 6.38 -3.79
CA VAL A 34 -3.43 7.29 -2.66
C VAL A 34 -2.28 8.29 -2.62
N ARG A 35 -2.62 9.58 -2.59
CA ARG A 35 -1.65 10.67 -2.48
C ARG A 35 -2.04 11.63 -1.37
N CYS A 36 -1.06 12.30 -0.78
CA CYS A 36 -1.38 13.40 0.13
C CYS A 36 -1.73 14.69 -0.66
N SER A 37 -2.22 15.71 0.04
CA SER A 37 -2.50 17.04 -0.55
C SER A 37 -1.26 17.71 -1.17
N ALA A 38 -0.06 17.40 -0.67
CA ALA A 38 1.22 17.82 -1.25
C ALA A 38 1.67 16.90 -2.42
N SER A 39 0.79 16.05 -2.93
CA SER A 39 1.05 15.14 -4.05
C SER A 39 2.08 14.03 -3.80
N HIS A 40 2.54 13.81 -2.58
CA HIS A 40 3.37 12.65 -2.26
C HIS A 40 2.59 11.34 -2.41
N HIS A 41 3.28 10.27 -2.78
CA HIS A 41 2.70 8.93 -2.79
C HIS A 41 2.52 8.45 -1.35
N VAL A 42 1.33 7.93 -1.03
CA VAL A 42 1.01 7.43 0.31
C VAL A 42 0.82 5.92 0.28
N ALA A 43 0.06 5.42 -0.69
CA ALA A 43 -0.24 4.01 -0.84
C ALA A 43 -0.79 3.71 -2.24
N ALA A 44 -0.86 2.43 -2.58
CA ALA A 44 -1.51 1.90 -3.76
C ALA A 44 -2.40 0.72 -3.38
N VAL A 45 -3.43 0.48 -4.20
CA VAL A 45 -4.23 -0.75 -4.15
C VAL A 45 -4.15 -1.43 -5.51
N TYR A 46 -3.78 -2.70 -5.51
CA TYR A 46 -3.67 -3.51 -6.71
C TYR A 46 -4.78 -4.57 -6.74
N ASP A 47 -5.23 -4.89 -7.95
CA ASP A 47 -6.09 -6.02 -8.22
C ASP A 47 -5.24 -7.29 -8.21
N THR A 48 -5.67 -8.30 -7.46
CA THR A 48 -5.02 -9.61 -7.43
C THR A 48 -6.07 -10.68 -7.59
N GLU A 49 -5.65 -11.91 -7.91
CA GLU A 49 -6.57 -13.04 -8.08
C GLU A 49 -7.48 -13.26 -6.85
N ARG A 50 -6.99 -12.93 -5.65
CA ARG A 50 -7.72 -13.10 -4.38
C ARG A 50 -8.46 -11.84 -3.91
N GLY A 51 -8.43 -10.78 -4.73
CA GLY A 51 -9.07 -9.50 -4.48
C GLY A 51 -8.09 -8.36 -4.24
N PRO A 52 -8.60 -7.16 -3.89
CA PRO A 52 -7.78 -5.98 -3.75
C PRO A 52 -6.76 -6.09 -2.61
N VAL A 53 -5.49 -5.77 -2.90
CA VAL A 53 -4.39 -5.74 -1.93
C VAL A 53 -3.87 -4.31 -1.77
N TYR A 54 -3.76 -3.87 -0.52
CA TYR A 54 -3.19 -2.59 -0.14
C TYR A 54 -1.69 -2.69 0.05
N VAL A 55 -0.96 -1.70 -0.46
CA VAL A 55 0.49 -1.56 -0.34
C VAL A 55 0.82 -0.13 0.06
N ALA A 56 1.55 0.05 1.15
CA ALA A 56 2.10 1.34 1.56
C ALA A 56 3.54 1.21 2.02
N LEU A 57 4.33 2.27 1.87
CA LEU A 57 5.62 2.34 2.53
C LEU A 57 5.41 2.80 3.98
N THR A 58 6.09 2.12 4.90
CA THR A 58 6.15 2.46 6.32
C THR A 58 7.61 2.50 6.73
N GLY A 59 8.03 3.47 7.53
CA GLY A 59 9.45 3.74 7.78
C GLY A 59 9.96 4.99 7.03
N PRO A 60 11.05 5.62 7.50
CA PRO A 60 11.68 6.72 6.78
C PRO A 60 12.17 6.24 5.41
N HIS A 61 11.81 6.93 4.34
CA HIS A 61 12.30 6.63 2.99
C HIS A 61 13.00 7.86 2.40
N ALA A 62 14.12 7.62 1.72
CA ALA A 62 14.89 8.69 1.08
C ALA A 62 14.13 9.23 -0.15
N HIS A 63 14.27 10.54 -0.36
CA HIS A 63 13.65 11.29 -1.44
C HIS A 63 14.19 10.83 -2.82
N GLY A 64 13.40 11.04 -3.88
CA GLY A 64 13.60 10.50 -5.22
C GLY A 64 14.97 10.76 -5.88
N SER A 65 15.10 10.26 -7.12
CA SER A 65 16.31 9.94 -7.88
C SER A 65 17.36 11.03 -8.18
N ARG A 66 17.51 12.06 -7.35
CA ARG A 66 18.49 13.13 -7.52
C ARG A 66 19.62 13.17 -6.47
N ASP A 67 19.57 12.27 -5.48
CA ASP A 67 20.61 12.10 -4.45
C ASP A 67 21.39 10.78 -4.63
N PHE A 68 21.58 10.30 -5.86
CA PHE A 68 22.53 9.21 -6.11
C PHE A 68 23.96 9.75 -6.07
N VAL A 69 24.46 10.00 -4.86
CA VAL A 69 25.90 9.89 -4.61
C VAL A 69 26.12 8.43 -4.24
N ASP A 70 26.79 7.69 -5.12
CA ASP A 70 27.30 6.35 -4.82
C ASP A 70 28.27 6.45 -3.64
N VAL A 71 27.77 6.19 -2.44
CA VAL A 71 28.61 5.95 -1.27
C VAL A 71 28.14 4.64 -0.65
N PRO A 72 29.01 3.60 -0.58
CA PRO A 72 28.69 2.43 0.23
C PRO A 72 28.75 2.82 1.71
N HIS A 73 28.26 1.94 2.59
CA HIS A 73 28.29 1.93 4.07
C HIS A 73 26.96 2.22 4.79
N GLY A 74 26.40 1.16 5.38
CA GLY A 74 25.68 1.22 6.66
C GLY A 74 24.15 1.35 6.59
N ALA A 75 23.46 0.21 6.71
CA ALA A 75 22.12 0.04 7.27
C ALA A 75 21.27 1.31 7.55
N HIS A 76 20.82 1.99 6.51
CA HIS A 76 19.65 2.87 6.61
C HIS A 76 18.43 2.00 6.31
N THR A 77 17.56 1.81 7.30
CA THR A 77 16.28 1.11 7.15
C THR A 77 15.44 1.82 6.10
N ARG A 78 15.56 1.37 4.84
CA ARG A 78 14.65 1.72 3.75
C ARG A 78 13.23 1.40 4.23
N GLY A 79 12.28 2.31 4.01
CA GLY A 79 10.89 2.08 4.36
C GLY A 79 10.43 0.68 3.94
N GLU A 80 9.89 -0.08 4.89
CA GLU A 80 9.34 -1.41 4.69
C GLU A 80 7.94 -1.29 4.07
N GLU A 81 7.66 -2.11 3.06
CA GLU A 81 6.31 -2.20 2.51
C GLU A 81 5.39 -2.87 3.54
N TYR A 82 4.39 -2.13 3.98
CA TYR A 82 3.21 -2.69 4.63
C TYR A 82 2.25 -3.16 3.55
N ILE A 83 2.02 -4.48 3.49
CA ILE A 83 1.13 -5.12 2.53
C ILE A 83 0.04 -5.86 3.29
N ASP A 84 -1.23 -5.61 2.94
CA ASP A 84 -2.35 -6.32 3.54
C ASP A 84 -3.53 -6.43 2.58
N ALA A 85 -4.30 -7.51 2.70
CA ALA A 85 -5.53 -7.65 1.92
C ALA A 85 -6.59 -6.65 2.40
N LEU A 86 -7.35 -6.10 1.45
CA LEU A 86 -8.56 -5.31 1.74
C LEU A 86 -9.82 -6.18 1.82
N ALA A 87 -9.72 -7.49 1.55
CA ALA A 87 -10.82 -8.42 1.70
C ALA A 87 -11.29 -8.46 3.17
N GLY A 88 -12.52 -8.01 3.42
CA GLY A 88 -13.15 -8.01 4.74
C GLY A 88 -14.11 -6.83 4.94
N ASN A 89 -15.00 -6.97 5.93
CA ASN A 89 -16.03 -5.97 6.24
C ASN A 89 -15.59 -5.01 7.37
N GLY A 90 -14.30 -5.00 7.69
CA GLY A 90 -13.75 -4.20 8.78
C GLY A 90 -13.56 -2.75 8.38
N ASP A 91 -14.04 -1.83 9.21
CA ASP A 91 -13.68 -0.40 9.15
C ASP A 91 -12.36 -0.12 9.90
N ASP A 92 -11.43 -1.08 9.87
CA ASP A 92 -10.16 -0.93 10.53
C ASP A 92 -9.20 -0.05 9.72
N LEU A 93 -8.22 0.49 10.44
CA LEU A 93 -7.25 1.44 9.91
C LEU A 93 -5.97 0.73 9.48
N VAL A 94 -5.54 0.96 8.26
CA VAL A 94 -4.22 0.55 7.76
C VAL A 94 -3.21 1.69 7.86
N PRO A 95 -1.95 1.43 8.24
CA PRO A 95 -0.91 2.45 8.29
C PRO A 95 -0.50 2.87 6.88
N ALA A 96 -0.13 4.15 6.74
CA ALA A 96 0.44 4.68 5.50
C ALA A 96 1.39 5.82 5.84
N TRP A 97 2.58 5.89 5.24
CA TRP A 97 3.48 7.02 5.44
C TRP A 97 3.72 7.75 4.12
N CYS A 98 4.01 9.05 4.26
CA CYS A 98 4.60 9.87 3.22
C CYS A 98 5.56 10.85 3.90
N GLU A 99 6.23 11.68 3.11
CA GLU A 99 7.17 12.71 3.56
C GLU A 99 6.50 13.74 4.48
N CYS A 100 5.17 13.90 4.40
CA CYS A 100 4.42 14.77 5.30
C CYS A 100 4.12 14.14 6.67
N GLY A 101 4.51 12.88 6.90
CA GLY A 101 4.31 12.16 8.15
C GLY A 101 3.44 10.91 8.04
N THR A 102 3.14 10.35 9.22
CA THR A 102 2.39 9.10 9.38
C THR A 102 0.89 9.34 9.23
N ARG A 103 0.19 8.37 8.64
CA ARG A 103 -1.24 8.42 8.34
C ARG A 103 -1.88 7.08 8.66
N ARG A 104 -3.20 7.11 8.83
CA ARG A 104 -4.05 5.94 8.95
C ARG A 104 -5.20 6.06 7.96
N LEU A 105 -5.43 5.02 7.17
CA LEU A 105 -6.46 4.99 6.14
C LEU A 105 -7.51 3.96 6.50
N SER A 106 -8.79 4.30 6.36
CA SER A 106 -9.88 3.33 6.55
C SER A 106 -9.94 2.38 5.36
N ARG A 107 -9.99 1.07 5.65
CA ARG A 107 -10.25 0.04 4.64
C ARG A 107 -11.56 0.27 3.89
N SER A 108 -12.63 0.61 4.61
CA SER A 108 -13.95 0.83 4.01
C SER A 108 -13.95 2.00 3.04
N VAL A 109 -13.21 3.08 3.35
CA VAL A 109 -13.03 4.23 2.46
C VAL A 109 -12.24 3.86 1.20
N LEU A 110 -11.16 3.08 1.34
CA LEU A 110 -10.38 2.58 0.19
C LEU A 110 -11.28 1.75 -0.75
N LEU A 111 -11.98 0.76 -0.19
CA LEU A 111 -12.93 -0.08 -0.93
C LEU A 111 -14.03 0.75 -1.61
N ARG A 112 -14.61 1.72 -0.91
CA ARG A 112 -15.63 2.61 -1.47
C ARG A 112 -15.10 3.39 -2.69
N ASN A 113 -13.86 3.89 -2.64
CA ASN A 113 -13.28 4.58 -3.80
C ASN A 113 -13.06 3.64 -4.99
N ILE A 114 -12.67 2.38 -4.73
CA ILE A 114 -12.53 1.34 -5.76
C ILE A 114 -13.89 1.00 -6.39
N THR A 115 -14.93 0.79 -5.58
CA THR A 115 -16.30 0.54 -6.05
C THR A 115 -16.83 1.70 -6.90
N LEU A 116 -16.51 2.94 -6.51
CA LEU A 116 -16.82 4.15 -7.30
C LEU A 116 -15.89 4.37 -8.49
N ARG A 117 -15.00 3.41 -8.80
CA ARG A 117 -14.03 3.45 -9.91
C ARG A 117 -13.13 4.68 -9.93
N ARG A 118 -12.86 5.26 -8.76
CA ARG A 118 -11.91 6.38 -8.63
C ARG A 118 -10.49 5.84 -8.77
N LYS A 119 -9.70 6.49 -9.62
CA LYS A 119 -8.29 6.12 -9.82
C LYS A 119 -7.35 6.76 -8.80
N THR A 120 -7.77 7.83 -8.16
CA THR A 120 -6.96 8.54 -7.17
C THR A 120 -7.79 8.97 -5.97
N MET A 121 -7.23 8.79 -4.78
CA MET A 121 -7.74 9.30 -3.51
C MET A 121 -6.72 10.28 -2.92
N ILE A 122 -7.18 11.46 -2.52
CA ILE A 122 -6.33 12.47 -1.85
C ILE A 122 -6.63 12.46 -0.36
N VAL A 123 -5.58 12.40 0.45
CA VAL A 123 -5.64 12.46 1.91
C VAL A 123 -4.96 13.73 2.42
N ARG A 124 -5.53 14.35 3.45
CA ARG A 124 -4.99 15.59 4.05
C ARG A 124 -4.07 15.26 5.21
#